data_AF-A0A957I333-F1
#
_entry.id   AF-A0A957I333-F1
#
_cell.length_a   1.000
_cell.length_b   1.000
_cell.length_c   1.000
_cell.angle_alpha   90.00
_cell.angle_beta   90.00
_cell.angle_gamma   90.00
#
_symmetry.space_group_name_H-M   'P 1'
#
loop_
_entity.id
_entity.type
_entity.pdbx_description
1 polymer ?
#
loop_
_entity_poly.entity_id
_entity_poly.type
_entity_poly.pdbx_seq_one_letter_code
_entity_poly.pdbx_strand_id
1 'polypeptide(L)'
;MNNRRMWAWLFVTALLGLSCQLVTGTGSGNPAAAYGVKRDEGLFLAGGQPQTLDPATTLSGPDSIVGHVFSGLVQLDTQLQVQPDL
;
A
#
# COMPACT_ATOMS: atom_id res chain seq x y z
N MET A 1 -21.69 -41.68 17.14
CA MET A 1 -20.59 -40.70 17.19
C MET A 1 -21.03 -39.59 18.14
N ASN A 2 -20.40 -39.44 19.31
CA ASN A 2 -20.95 -38.65 20.43
C ASN A 2 -20.97 -37.13 20.15
N ASN A 3 -22.15 -36.51 20.25
CA ASN A 3 -22.39 -35.07 20.02
C ASN A 3 -21.43 -34.14 20.79
N ARG A 4 -20.94 -34.58 21.96
CA ARG A 4 -19.96 -33.83 22.78
C ARG A 4 -18.59 -33.68 22.10
N ARG A 5 -18.17 -34.67 21.31
CA ARG A 5 -16.92 -34.60 20.54
C ARG A 5 -17.07 -33.65 19.34
N MET A 6 -18.23 -33.65 18.69
CA MET A 6 -18.51 -32.78 17.54
C MET A 6 -18.46 -31.29 17.92
N TRP A 7 -19.02 -30.92 19.06
CA TRP A 7 -18.97 -29.54 19.57
C TRP A 7 -17.55 -29.08 19.95
N ALA A 8 -16.75 -29.98 20.52
CA ALA A 8 -15.35 -29.69 20.83
C ALA A 8 -14.54 -29.40 19.55
N TRP A 9 -14.75 -30.17 18.48
CA TRP A 9 -14.10 -29.93 17.19
C TRP A 9 -14.52 -28.60 16.55
N LEU A 10 -15.81 -28.24 16.61
CA LEU A 10 -16.32 -26.95 16.10
C LEU A 10 -15.75 -25.75 16.86
N PHE A 11 -15.59 -25.86 18.18
CA PHE A 11 -14.97 -24.80 18.98
C PHE A 11 -13.49 -24.62 18.65
N VAL A 12 -12.75 -25.71 18.46
CA VAL A 12 -11.33 -25.66 18.12
C VAL A 12 -11.11 -25.05 16.74
N THR A 13 -11.91 -25.43 15.73
CA THR A 13 -11.80 -24.83 14.38
C THR A 13 -12.22 -23.37 14.34
N ALA A 14 -13.23 -22.97 15.10
CA ALA A 14 -13.60 -21.56 15.24
C ALA A 14 -12.49 -20.73 15.90
N LEU A 15 -11.86 -21.26 16.96
CA LEU A 15 -10.73 -20.59 17.62
C LEU A 15 -9.51 -20.47 16.70
N LEU A 16 -9.23 -21.50 15.90
CA LEU A 16 -8.13 -21.49 14.93
C LEU A 16 -8.39 -20.54 13.75
N GLY A 17 -9.65 -20.37 13.35
CA GLY A 17 -10.04 -19.38 12.32
C GLY A 17 -9.94 -17.95 12.83
N LEU A 18 -10.27 -17.71 14.10
CA LEU A 18 -10.22 -16.38 14.71
C LEU A 18 -8.78 -15.87 14.92
N SER A 19 -7.82 -16.76 15.21
CA SER A 19 -6.42 -16.37 15.38
C SER A 19 -5.75 -15.92 14.06
N CYS A 20 -6.19 -16.44 12.91
CA CYS A 20 -5.70 -15.99 11.60
C CYS A 20 -6.06 -14.53 11.29
N GLN A 21 -7.18 -14.03 11.80
CA GLN A 21 -7.58 -12.63 11.61
C GLN A 21 -6.96 -11.67 12.64
N LEU A 22 -6.46 -12.19 13.77
CA LEU A 22 -5.84 -11.36 14.81
C LEU A 22 -4.36 -11.02 14.51
N VAL A 23 -3.68 -11.84 13.70
CA VAL A 23 -2.27 -11.61 13.30
C VAL A 23 -2.16 -10.73 12.04
N THR A 24 -3.24 -10.59 11.27
CA THR A 24 -3.27 -9.75 10.06
C THR A 24 -3.63 -8.28 10.35
N GLY A 25 -3.85 -7.93 11.62
CA GLY A 25 -4.13 -6.56 12.05
C GLY A 25 -2.87 -5.78 12.43
N THR A 26 -2.66 -4.67 11.72
CA THR A 26 -1.73 -3.54 11.99
C THR A 26 -0.32 -3.65 11.41
N GLY A 27 -0.21 -3.37 10.12
CA GLY A 27 0.88 -2.50 9.68
C GLY A 27 0.76 -1.16 10.43
N SER A 28 1.76 -0.79 11.22
CA SER A 28 1.76 0.50 11.94
C SER A 28 3.15 1.02 12.34
N GLY A 29 4.23 0.40 11.87
CA GLY A 29 5.54 1.04 11.97
C GLY A 29 5.59 2.21 11.00
N ASN A 30 5.97 3.40 11.46
CA ASN A 30 6.27 4.52 10.57
C ASN A 30 7.57 4.18 9.81
N PRO A 31 7.49 3.81 8.51
CA PRO A 31 8.66 3.33 7.78
C PRO A 31 9.68 4.44 7.53
N ALA A 32 9.27 5.72 7.67
CA ALA A 32 10.16 6.87 7.53
C ALA A 32 10.55 7.51 8.88
N ALA A 33 10.32 6.83 10.01
CA ALA A 33 10.73 7.34 11.32
C ALA A 33 12.25 7.61 11.39
N ALA A 34 13.05 6.77 10.71
CA ALA A 34 14.50 6.95 10.60
C ALA A 34 14.91 8.25 9.86
N TYR A 35 14.01 8.82 9.07
CA TYR A 35 14.20 10.07 8.34
C TYR A 35 13.49 11.26 8.99
N GLY A 36 12.99 11.10 10.22
CA GLY A 36 12.34 12.18 10.99
C GLY A 36 10.96 12.59 10.49
N VAL A 37 10.37 11.87 9.53
CA VAL A 37 9.04 12.15 9.00
C VAL A 37 7.99 11.59 9.95
N LYS A 38 7.02 12.39 10.42
CA LYS A 38 5.90 11.87 11.24
C LYS A 38 4.89 11.12 10.38
N ARG A 39 4.19 10.15 10.97
CA ARG A 39 3.25 9.27 10.25
C ARG A 39 2.03 10.03 9.70
N ASP A 40 1.59 11.05 10.41
CA ASP A 40 0.47 11.93 10.08
C ASP A 40 0.84 13.07 9.12
N GLU A 41 2.14 13.33 8.94
CA GLU A 41 2.67 14.38 8.06
C GLU A 41 3.20 13.82 6.72
N GLY A 42 3.13 12.50 6.52
CA GLY A 42 3.72 11.82 5.37
C GLY A 42 2.72 10.94 4.62
N LEU A 43 2.85 10.93 3.28
CA LEU A 43 2.27 9.88 2.44
C LEU A 43 3.30 8.78 2.24
N PHE A 44 2.84 7.54 2.38
CA PHE A 44 3.71 6.37 2.32
C PHE A 44 3.21 5.47 1.20
N LEU A 45 4.01 5.37 0.16
CA LEU A 45 3.70 4.56 -1.00
C LEU A 45 3.90 3.09 -0.64
N ALA A 46 2.94 2.25 -1.03
CA ALA A 46 3.10 0.80 -0.94
C ALA A 46 4.14 0.26 -1.95
N GLY A 47 4.45 1.06 -2.98
CA GLY A 47 5.48 0.76 -3.98
C GLY A 47 6.90 0.98 -3.46
N GLY A 48 7.88 0.43 -4.19
CA GLY A 48 9.30 0.54 -3.87
C GLY A 48 9.91 1.91 -4.19
N GLN A 49 11.20 2.05 -3.87
CA GLN A 49 12.00 3.24 -4.17
C GLN A 49 12.27 3.34 -5.68
N PRO A 50 12.13 4.52 -6.32
CA PRO A 50 12.59 4.70 -7.70
C PRO A 50 14.11 4.54 -7.78
N GLN A 51 14.59 3.90 -8.84
CA GLN A 51 16.02 3.65 -9.05
C GLN A 51 16.80 4.94 -9.36
N THR A 52 16.15 5.89 -10.01
CA THR A 52 16.70 7.19 -10.41
C THR A 52 15.61 8.26 -10.33
N LEU A 53 16.01 9.50 -10.05
CA LEU A 53 15.15 10.68 -10.13
C LEU A 53 15.42 11.50 -11.40
N ASP A 54 16.29 11.03 -12.29
CA ASP A 54 16.49 11.66 -13.58
C ASP A 54 15.37 11.22 -14.55
N PRO A 55 14.52 12.15 -15.02
CA PRO A 55 13.40 11.82 -15.90
C PRO A 55 13.85 11.27 -17.26
N ALA A 56 15.10 11.51 -17.68
CA ALA A 56 15.62 10.97 -18.93
C ALA A 56 16.00 9.49 -18.85
N THR A 57 16.21 8.96 -17.64
CA THR A 57 16.69 7.58 -17.42
C THR A 57 15.73 6.72 -16.60
N THR A 58 14.63 7.30 -16.08
CA THR A 58 13.61 6.55 -15.35
C THR A 58 12.85 5.59 -16.27
N LEU A 59 12.55 4.40 -15.75
CA LEU A 59 11.62 3.44 -16.37
C LEU A 59 10.21 3.54 -15.76
N SER A 60 9.99 4.51 -14.87
CA SER A 60 8.74 4.63 -14.12
C SER A 60 7.70 5.42 -14.93
N GLY A 61 6.43 5.06 -14.78
CA GLY A 61 5.32 5.72 -15.46
C GLY A 61 5.00 7.12 -14.91
N PRO A 62 4.07 7.84 -15.55
CA PRO A 62 3.60 9.15 -15.09
C PRO A 62 2.90 9.11 -13.72
N ASP A 63 2.42 7.94 -13.29
CA ASP A 63 1.84 7.68 -11.97
C ASP A 63 2.90 7.46 -10.86
N SER A 64 4.19 7.47 -11.22
CA SER A 64 5.28 7.28 -10.27
C SER A 64 5.69 8.59 -9.59
N ILE A 65 6.50 8.49 -8.53
CA ILE A 65 7.10 9.65 -7.86
C ILE A 65 7.81 10.57 -8.86
N VAL A 66 8.53 10.00 -9.83
CA VAL A 66 9.26 10.80 -10.82
C VAL A 66 8.26 11.57 -11.71
N GLY A 67 7.17 10.93 -12.13
CA GLY A 67 6.08 11.60 -12.87
C GLY A 67 5.37 12.69 -12.06
N HIS A 68 5.23 12.52 -10.74
CA HIS A 68 4.65 13.54 -9.86
C HIS A 68 5.60 14.71 -9.56
N VAL A 69 6.92 14.48 -9.56
CA VAL A 69 7.92 15.53 -9.28
C VAL A 69 8.17 16.40 -10.51
N PHE A 70 8.19 15.80 -11.70
CA PHE A 70 8.42 16.51 -12.96
C PHE A 70 7.09 16.68 -13.69
N SER A 71 6.51 17.89 -13.66
CA SER A 71 5.27 18.17 -14.39
C SER A 71 5.50 18.05 -15.89
N GLY A 72 4.48 17.57 -16.59
CA GLY A 72 4.45 17.55 -18.04
C GLY A 72 4.02 18.91 -18.59
N LEU A 73 3.74 18.98 -19.89
CA LEU A 73 2.93 20.09 -20.44
C LEU A 73 1.43 19.80 -20.27
N VAL A 74 1.08 18.52 -20.21
CA VAL A 74 -0.28 18.00 -20.16
C VAL A 74 -0.33 16.67 -19.42
N GLN A 75 -1.47 16.37 -18.82
CA GLN A 75 -1.85 15.07 -18.27
C GLN A 75 -3.07 14.51 -19.01
N LEU A 76 -3.32 13.21 -18.86
CA LEU A 76 -4.55 12.56 -19.32
C LEU A 76 -5.38 12.12 -18.12
N ASP A 77 -6.66 12.46 -18.12
CA ASP A 77 -7.57 11.99 -17.07
C ASP A 77 -8.05 10.55 -17.31
N THR A 78 -8.87 10.05 -16.39
CA THR A 78 -9.44 8.68 -16.47
C THR A 78 -10.41 8.50 -17.64
N GLN A 79 -10.84 9.59 -18.29
CA GLN A 79 -11.64 9.59 -19.51
C GLN A 79 -10.78 9.87 -20.76
N LEU A 80 -9.44 9.81 -20.62
CA LEU A 80 -8.45 10.06 -21.66
C LEU A 80 -8.56 11.46 -22.27
N GLN A 81 -9.05 12.43 -21.51
CA GLN A 81 -9.04 13.83 -21.92
C GLN A 81 -7.75 14.51 -21.51
N VAL A 82 -7.25 15.38 -22.38
CA VAL A 82 -6.06 16.19 -22.14
C VAL A 82 -6.40 17.28 -21.12
N GLN A 83 -5.63 17.33 -20.03
CA GLN A 83 -5.65 18.40 -19.04
C GLN A 83 -4.32 19.14 -19.07
N PRO A 84 -4.30 20.48 -19.21
CA PRO A 84 -3.08 21.26 -19.06
C PRO A 84 -2.46 21.05 -17.67
N ASP A 85 -1.14 20.90 -17.62
CA ASP A 85 -0.39 20.65 -16.38
C ASP A 85 0.75 21.65 -16.24
N LEU A 86 0.45 22.90 -15.87
CA LEU A 86 1.43 23.96 -15.52
C LEU A 86 0.80 24.99 -14.57
#